data_AF-A0A2L2X4R7-F1
#
_entry.id   AF-A0A2L2X4R7-F1
#
_cell.length_a   1.000
_cell.length_b   1.000
_cell.length_c   1.000
_cell.angle_alpha   90.00
_cell.angle_beta   90.00
_cell.angle_gamma   90.00
#
_symmetry.space_group_name_H-M   'P 1'
#
loop_
_entity.id
_entity.type
_entity.pdbx_description
1 polymer ?
#
loop_
_entity_poly.entity_id
_entity_poly.type
_entity_poly.pdbx_seq_one_letter_code
_entity_poly.pdbx_strand_id
1 'polypeptide(L)'
;MGMSAGQARFLMLTAQKSNNEYEAQCITYERLVLARNTQIFTDKYTEAKNTRTMLFGNAVANGDGSLNYNRKLTYDDITRPFNAEDGGERGLGMRLATAGGRIVVRSEEEMSKYPDKNREDFLIDPTVDNPEELERQLRAGAYLLEKPIPIASTDFGGDESVMWQKASWENVGQIIDVTDKTIQAEAESEYDKKLGAVQATDKKLEMRLKQLEVEHKALETEIDSVKKVVDKNVEGSFKTFSA
;
A
#
# COMPACT_ATOMS: atom_id res chain seq x y z
N MET A 1 -30.96 -57.15 25.72
CA MET A 1 -30.42 -55.85 26.19
C MET A 1 -29.38 -55.21 25.26
N GLY A 2 -28.76 -55.91 24.30
CA GLY A 2 -27.63 -55.37 23.50
C GLY A 2 -27.94 -54.48 22.28
N MET A 3 -29.15 -54.52 21.71
CA MET A 3 -29.45 -53.82 20.43
C MET A 3 -29.58 -52.30 20.59
N SER A 4 -30.33 -51.82 21.60
CA SER A 4 -30.51 -50.38 21.83
C SER A 4 -29.20 -49.68 22.21
N ALA A 5 -28.33 -50.36 22.96
CA ALA A 5 -27.01 -49.82 23.32
C ALA A 5 -26.06 -49.75 22.12
N GLY A 6 -26.06 -50.75 21.24
CA GLY A 6 -25.25 -50.77 20.02
C GLY A 6 -25.68 -49.69 19.00
N GLN A 7 -26.99 -49.49 18.83
CA GLN A 7 -27.52 -48.43 17.97
C GLN A 7 -27.22 -47.02 18.54
N ALA A 8 -27.36 -46.83 19.86
CA ALA A 8 -27.02 -45.56 20.51
C ALA A 8 -25.52 -45.22 20.35
N ARG A 9 -24.63 -46.21 20.51
CA ARG A 9 -23.19 -46.03 20.30
C ARG A 9 -22.85 -45.69 18.84
N PHE A 10 -23.46 -46.37 17.87
CA PHE A 10 -23.29 -46.09 16.45
C PHE A 10 -23.68 -44.65 16.08
N LEU A 11 -24.82 -44.18 16.60
CA LEU A 11 -25.29 -42.80 16.44
C LEU A 11 -24.31 -41.79 17.05
N MET A 12 -23.82 -42.04 18.27
CA MET A 12 -22.84 -41.16 18.92
C MET A 12 -21.53 -41.05 18.15
N LEU A 13 -20.97 -42.17 17.68
CA LEU A 13 -19.73 -42.17 16.91
C LEU A 13 -19.89 -41.46 15.56
N THR A 14 -21.04 -41.63 14.91
CA THR A 14 -21.36 -40.95 13.65
C THR A 14 -21.51 -39.45 13.86
N ALA A 15 -22.13 -39.02 14.96
CA ALA A 15 -22.21 -37.61 15.34
C ALA A 15 -20.81 -37.01 15.60
N GLN A 16 -19.92 -37.74 16.29
CA GLN A 16 -18.53 -37.32 16.49
C GLN A 16 -17.77 -37.21 15.16
N LYS A 17 -17.92 -38.17 14.25
CA LYS A 17 -17.31 -38.13 12.91
C LYS A 17 -17.75 -36.89 12.14
N SER A 18 -19.05 -36.61 12.14
CA SER A 18 -19.60 -35.41 11.49
C SER A 18 -19.09 -34.11 12.11
N ASN A 19 -18.92 -34.07 13.43
CA ASN A 19 -18.32 -32.92 14.11
C ASN A 19 -16.86 -32.69 13.69
N ASN A 20 -16.06 -33.77 13.59
CA ASN A 20 -14.68 -33.67 13.11
C ASN A 20 -14.60 -33.21 11.65
N GLU A 21 -15.50 -33.68 10.78
CA GLU A 21 -15.59 -33.22 9.39
C GLU A 21 -15.94 -31.72 9.33
N TYR A 22 -16.88 -31.26 10.17
CA TYR A 22 -17.22 -29.84 10.27
C TYR A 22 -16.02 -29.00 10.73
N GLU A 23 -15.33 -29.42 11.79
CA GLU A 23 -14.14 -28.71 12.29
C GLU A 23 -13.04 -28.63 11.22
N ALA A 24 -12.79 -29.72 10.49
CA ALA A 24 -11.82 -29.75 9.40
C ALA A 24 -12.19 -28.78 8.25
N GLN A 25 -13.49 -28.65 7.93
CA GLN A 25 -13.97 -27.66 6.96
C GLN A 25 -13.76 -26.23 7.46
N CYS A 26 -14.06 -25.94 8.73
CA CYS A 26 -13.81 -24.62 9.32
C CYS A 26 -12.33 -24.25 9.26
N ILE A 27 -11.44 -25.17 9.61
CA ILE A 27 -9.99 -24.96 9.53
C ILE A 27 -9.55 -24.70 8.08
N THR A 28 -10.09 -25.46 7.12
CA THR A 28 -9.77 -25.26 5.70
C THR A 28 -10.17 -23.86 5.22
N TYR A 29 -11.35 -23.39 5.65
CA TYR A 29 -11.78 -22.02 5.37
C TYR A 29 -10.85 -20.98 6.00
N GLU A 30 -10.45 -21.17 7.26
CA GLU A 30 -9.53 -20.26 7.95
C GLU A 30 -8.18 -20.17 7.22
N ARG A 31 -7.63 -21.29 6.75
CA ARG A 31 -6.40 -21.31 5.93
C ARG A 31 -6.55 -20.56 4.62
N LEU A 32 -7.72 -20.63 3.96
CA LEU A 32 -8.00 -19.84 2.76
C LEU A 32 -8.00 -18.34 3.08
N VAL A 33 -8.58 -17.93 4.20
CA VAL A 33 -8.56 -16.55 4.68
C VAL A 33 -7.11 -16.09 4.95
N LEU A 34 -6.30 -16.92 5.60
CA LEU A 34 -4.88 -16.63 5.82
C LEU A 34 -4.12 -16.44 4.50
N ALA A 35 -4.36 -17.30 3.51
CA ALA A 35 -3.75 -17.16 2.18
C ALA A 35 -4.14 -15.84 1.50
N ARG A 36 -5.41 -15.43 1.61
CA ARG A 36 -5.87 -14.12 1.11
C ARG A 36 -5.17 -12.97 1.83
N ASN A 37 -5.02 -13.06 3.16
CA ASN A 37 -4.33 -12.02 3.93
C ASN A 37 -2.86 -11.89 3.53
N THR A 38 -2.16 -13.02 3.30
CA THR A 38 -0.79 -13.03 2.79
C THR A 38 -0.70 -12.29 1.45
N GLN A 39 -1.65 -12.49 0.53
CA GLN A 39 -1.67 -11.76 -0.73
C GLN A 39 -1.80 -10.25 -0.50
N ILE A 40 -2.75 -9.82 0.35
CA ILE A 40 -2.94 -8.40 0.69
C ILE A 40 -1.66 -7.80 1.28
N PHE A 41 -0.93 -8.53 2.12
CA PHE A 41 0.33 -8.05 2.70
C PHE A 41 1.43 -7.92 1.65
N THR A 42 1.53 -8.87 0.73
CA THR A 42 2.48 -8.82 -0.40
C THR A 42 2.19 -7.63 -1.31
N ASP A 43 0.92 -7.36 -1.59
CA ASP A 43 0.51 -6.23 -2.45
C ASP A 43 0.91 -4.90 -1.81
N LYS A 44 0.60 -4.72 -0.51
CA LYS A 44 1.00 -3.53 0.27
C LYS A 44 2.52 -3.35 0.33
N TYR A 45 3.27 -4.43 0.53
CA TYR A 45 4.73 -4.37 0.52
C TYR A 45 5.26 -3.96 -0.86
N THR A 46 4.68 -4.49 -1.93
CA THR A 46 5.07 -4.15 -3.31
C THR A 46 4.76 -2.69 -3.64
N GLU A 47 3.60 -2.18 -3.18
CA GLU A 47 3.21 -0.78 -3.30
C GLU A 47 4.17 0.15 -2.54
N ALA A 48 4.45 -0.15 -1.28
CA ALA A 48 5.41 0.61 -0.47
C ALA A 48 6.81 0.60 -1.10
N LYS A 49 7.24 -0.53 -1.65
CA LYS A 49 8.52 -0.65 -2.38
C LYS A 49 8.58 0.26 -3.60
N ASN A 50 7.47 0.39 -4.31
CA ASN A 50 7.37 1.22 -5.51
C ASN A 50 6.99 2.67 -5.19
N THR A 51 6.75 3.02 -3.92
CA THR A 51 6.45 4.39 -3.52
C THR A 51 7.69 5.25 -3.74
N ARG A 52 7.52 6.31 -4.53
CA ARG A 52 8.58 7.25 -4.85
C ARG A 52 8.20 8.63 -4.35
N THR A 53 9.21 9.41 -4.01
CA THR A 53 9.07 10.77 -3.49
C THR A 53 9.95 11.71 -4.29
N MET A 54 9.47 12.93 -4.51
CA MET A 54 10.25 13.98 -5.15
C MET A 54 11.10 14.70 -4.10
N LEU A 55 12.42 14.65 -4.26
CA LEU A 55 13.35 15.38 -3.40
C LEU A 55 13.92 16.58 -4.13
N PHE A 56 14.14 17.65 -3.37
CA PHE A 56 14.82 18.84 -3.87
C PHE A 56 16.31 18.81 -3.56
N GLY A 57 17.11 19.06 -4.59
CA GLY A 57 18.56 19.11 -4.54
C GLY A 57 19.06 20.50 -4.18
N ASN A 58 19.58 20.65 -2.97
CA ASN A 58 20.23 21.89 -2.54
C ASN A 58 21.70 21.92 -2.97
N ALA A 59 22.16 23.06 -3.45
CA ALA A 59 23.58 23.25 -3.77
C ALA A 59 24.44 23.06 -2.51
N VAL A 60 25.43 22.18 -2.59
CA VAL A 60 26.42 21.99 -1.52
C VAL A 60 27.42 23.15 -1.57
N ALA A 61 27.79 23.71 -0.42
CA ALA A 61 28.73 24.83 -0.29
C ALA A 61 30.15 24.56 -0.82
N ASN A 62 30.44 23.34 -1.27
CA ASN A 62 31.76 22.88 -1.67
C ASN A 62 32.18 23.31 -3.09
N GLY A 63 31.34 24.04 -3.84
CA GLY A 63 31.70 24.61 -5.16
C GLY A 63 31.80 23.61 -6.33
N ASP A 64 31.63 22.31 -6.08
CA ASP A 64 31.72 21.22 -7.07
C ASP A 64 30.41 20.99 -7.85
N GLY A 65 29.41 21.87 -7.70
CA GLY A 65 28.09 21.69 -8.33
C GLY A 65 27.27 20.51 -7.81
N SER A 66 27.75 19.80 -6.78
CA SER A 66 27.03 18.69 -6.13
C SER A 66 25.73 19.17 -5.47
N LEU A 67 24.68 18.35 -5.56
CA LEU A 67 23.36 18.58 -4.98
C LEU A 67 23.09 17.60 -3.84
N ASN A 68 22.58 18.10 -2.73
CA ASN A 68 22.14 17.30 -1.58
C ASN A 68 20.62 17.14 -1.58
N TYR A 69 20.16 15.89 -1.61
CA TYR A 69 18.76 15.48 -1.64
C TYR A 69 18.34 14.91 -0.28
N ASN A 70 18.09 15.77 0.69
CA ASN A 70 17.75 15.37 2.07
C ASN A 70 16.34 15.79 2.52
N ARG A 71 15.57 16.47 1.66
CA ARG A 71 14.20 16.90 1.95
C ARG A 71 13.29 16.81 0.74
N LYS A 72 11.99 16.60 1.01
CA LYS A 72 10.93 16.60 0.00
C LYS A 72 10.86 17.95 -0.70
N LEU A 73 10.47 17.95 -1.98
CA LEU A 73 10.21 19.16 -2.75
C LEU A 73 9.01 19.91 -2.16
N THR A 74 9.17 21.20 -1.89
CA THR A 74 8.10 22.07 -1.38
C THR A 74 7.75 23.18 -2.37
N TYR A 75 6.59 23.82 -2.17
CA TYR A 75 6.19 24.99 -2.96
C TYR A 75 7.21 26.14 -2.86
N ASP A 76 7.80 26.33 -1.68
CA ASP A 76 8.83 27.34 -1.45
C ASP A 76 10.09 27.06 -2.25
N ASP A 77 10.53 25.81 -2.34
CA ASP A 77 11.71 25.43 -3.12
C ASP A 77 11.53 25.76 -4.62
N ILE A 78 10.30 25.70 -5.12
CA ILE A 78 9.98 26.04 -6.51
C ILE A 78 9.99 27.55 -6.73
N THR A 79 9.30 28.30 -5.86
CA THR A 79 9.00 29.73 -6.08
C THR A 79 10.06 30.69 -5.57
N ARG A 80 10.88 30.28 -4.62
CA ARG A 80 11.98 31.09 -4.11
C ARG A 80 13.00 31.36 -5.23
N PRO A 81 13.56 32.57 -5.34
CA PRO A 81 14.50 32.91 -6.40
C PRO A 81 15.74 32.01 -6.38
N PHE A 82 16.32 31.81 -7.57
CA PHE A 82 17.53 31.02 -7.76
C PHE A 82 18.78 31.65 -7.11
N ASN A 83 18.81 32.99 -7.11
CA ASN A 83 19.81 33.78 -6.42
C ASN A 83 19.20 34.21 -5.09
N ALA A 84 19.69 33.64 -3.99
CA ALA A 84 19.35 34.15 -2.68
C ALA A 84 20.11 35.46 -2.44
N GLU A 85 19.39 36.52 -2.11
CA GLU A 85 19.98 37.73 -1.54
C GLU A 85 20.39 37.41 -0.08
N ASP A 86 21.53 37.93 0.36
CA ASP A 86 22.01 37.84 1.75
C ASP A 86 22.08 36.43 2.38
N GLY A 87 22.65 35.45 1.66
CA GLY A 87 23.00 34.15 2.23
C GLY A 87 21.81 33.24 2.57
N GLY A 88 20.61 33.59 2.08
CA GLY A 88 19.43 32.74 2.19
C GLY A 88 19.55 31.42 1.41
N GLU A 89 18.62 30.50 1.67
CA GLU A 89 18.52 29.25 0.92
C GLU A 89 18.08 29.52 -0.54
N ARG A 90 18.75 28.89 -1.51
CA ARG A 90 18.46 29.06 -2.95
C ARG A 90 17.27 28.20 -3.37
N GLY A 91 16.34 28.75 -4.15
CA GLY A 91 15.24 28.00 -4.78
C GLY A 91 15.46 27.74 -6.28
N LEU A 92 14.41 27.34 -6.97
CA LEU A 92 14.40 27.13 -8.43
C LEU A 92 14.16 28.42 -9.22
N GLY A 93 13.58 29.45 -8.60
CA GLY A 93 13.13 30.67 -9.27
C GLY A 93 12.06 30.42 -10.32
N MET A 94 11.29 29.34 -10.17
CA MET A 94 10.23 28.93 -11.09
C MET A 94 8.87 29.34 -10.54
N ARG A 95 7.83 29.16 -11.32
CA ARG A 95 6.44 29.23 -10.81
C ARG A 95 5.68 27.99 -11.19
N LEU A 96 4.58 27.74 -10.48
CA LEU A 96 3.64 26.68 -10.84
C LEU A 96 2.55 27.25 -11.74
N ALA A 97 2.22 26.50 -12.77
CA ALA A 97 1.08 26.78 -13.62
C ALA A 97 0.25 25.50 -13.81
N THR A 98 -1.07 25.67 -13.84
CA THR A 98 -1.97 24.59 -14.24
C THR A 98 -1.73 24.21 -15.70
N ALA A 99 -2.14 23.00 -16.10
CA ALA A 99 -2.14 22.61 -17.51
C ALA A 99 -2.86 23.64 -18.41
N GLY A 100 -3.91 24.28 -17.88
CA GLY A 100 -4.69 25.33 -18.53
C GLY A 100 -4.04 26.73 -18.55
N GLY A 101 -2.84 26.90 -17.99
CA GLY A 101 -2.07 28.16 -18.04
C GLY A 101 -2.36 29.16 -16.93
N ARG A 102 -3.24 28.84 -15.96
CA ARG A 102 -3.41 29.64 -14.75
C ARG A 102 -2.24 29.44 -13.79
N ILE A 103 -1.73 30.52 -13.20
CA ILE A 103 -0.64 30.50 -12.22
C ILE A 103 -1.17 29.98 -10.89
N VAL A 104 -0.45 29.04 -10.27
CA VAL A 104 -0.82 28.46 -8.99
C VAL A 104 -0.13 29.22 -7.86
N VAL A 105 -0.92 29.77 -6.95
CA VAL A 105 -0.45 30.51 -5.77
C VAL A 105 -1.06 29.90 -4.51
N ARG A 106 -0.35 29.98 -3.37
CA ARG A 106 -0.86 29.39 -2.12
C ARG A 106 -1.96 30.24 -1.49
N SER A 107 -1.90 31.56 -1.68
CA SER A 107 -2.80 32.54 -1.07
C SER A 107 -3.02 33.75 -1.99
N GLU A 108 -4.04 34.56 -1.67
CA GLU A 108 -4.32 35.80 -2.40
C GLU A 108 -3.19 36.83 -2.28
N GLU A 109 -2.45 36.81 -1.18
CA GLU A 109 -1.33 37.74 -0.93
C GLU A 109 -0.20 37.56 -1.95
N GLU A 110 0.04 36.33 -2.40
CA GLU A 110 1.08 36.04 -3.40
C GLU A 110 0.74 36.54 -4.81
N MET A 111 -0.52 36.90 -5.07
CA MET A 111 -0.90 37.53 -6.35
C MET A 111 -0.22 38.88 -6.54
N SER A 112 0.12 39.59 -5.46
CA SER A 112 0.83 40.87 -5.50
C SER A 112 2.22 40.77 -6.17
N LYS A 113 2.80 39.56 -6.20
CA LYS A 113 4.06 39.26 -6.92
C LYS A 113 3.92 39.42 -8.44
N TYR A 114 2.70 39.54 -8.95
CA TYR A 114 2.36 39.58 -10.38
C TYR A 114 1.44 40.77 -10.68
N PRO A 115 1.96 42.01 -10.65
CA PRO A 115 1.16 43.22 -10.82
C PRO A 115 0.46 43.30 -12.20
N ASP A 116 0.99 42.63 -13.22
CA ASP A 116 0.47 42.65 -14.59
C ASP A 116 -0.63 41.62 -14.86
N LYS A 117 -1.11 40.89 -13.84
CA LYS A 117 -2.04 39.77 -13.98
C LYS A 117 -3.33 39.99 -13.20
N ASN A 118 -4.43 39.52 -13.77
CA ASN A 118 -5.77 39.63 -13.16
C ASN A 118 -6.07 38.42 -12.28
N ARG A 119 -7.04 38.53 -11.37
CA ARG A 119 -7.49 37.44 -10.48
C ARG A 119 -7.83 36.14 -11.21
N GLU A 120 -8.35 36.24 -12.43
CA GLU A 120 -8.75 35.11 -13.28
C GLU A 120 -7.56 34.29 -13.81
N ASP A 121 -6.38 34.88 -13.87
CA ASP A 121 -5.14 34.22 -14.29
C ASP A 121 -4.58 33.29 -13.20
N PHE A 122 -5.17 33.29 -12.00
CA PHE A 122 -4.68 32.53 -10.84
C PHE A 122 -5.60 31.37 -10.45
N LEU A 123 -4.97 30.27 -10.03
CA LEU A 123 -5.56 29.24 -9.20
C LEU A 123 -4.99 29.40 -7.79
N ILE A 124 -5.87 29.62 -6.82
CA ILE A 124 -5.46 29.65 -5.41
C ILE A 124 -5.70 28.28 -4.85
N ASP A 125 -4.61 27.61 -4.53
CA ASP A 125 -4.63 26.28 -3.96
C ASP A 125 -3.77 26.28 -2.69
N PRO A 126 -4.36 26.38 -1.49
CA PRO A 126 -3.59 26.34 -0.24
C PRO A 126 -3.01 24.95 0.04
N THR A 127 -3.45 23.90 -0.68
CA THR A 127 -2.97 22.54 -0.46
C THR A 127 -1.56 22.30 -1.02
N VAL A 128 -1.05 23.21 -1.86
CA VAL A 128 0.31 23.15 -2.41
C VAL A 128 1.41 23.26 -1.37
N ASP A 129 1.10 23.79 -0.17
CA ASP A 129 2.04 23.80 0.95
C ASP A 129 2.30 22.38 1.50
N ASN A 130 1.40 21.41 1.25
CA ASN A 130 1.64 20.01 1.56
C ASN A 130 2.49 19.35 0.46
N PRO A 131 3.72 18.86 0.75
CA PRO A 131 4.61 18.28 -0.26
C PRO A 131 4.02 17.09 -1.01
N GLU A 132 3.21 16.27 -0.34
CA GLU A 132 2.62 15.07 -0.94
C GLU A 132 1.54 15.41 -1.97
N GLU A 133 0.79 16.47 -1.68
CA GLU A 133 -0.23 17.00 -2.57
C GLU A 133 0.41 17.63 -3.81
N LEU A 134 1.38 18.50 -3.59
CA LEU A 134 2.17 19.11 -4.66
C LEU A 134 2.79 18.05 -5.58
N GLU A 135 3.42 17.03 -4.99
CA GLU A 135 3.99 15.90 -5.74
C GLU A 135 2.92 15.17 -6.55
N ARG A 136 1.76 14.86 -5.96
CA ARG A 136 0.66 14.19 -6.65
C ARG A 136 0.19 15.00 -7.86
N GLN A 137 0.06 16.32 -7.71
CA GLN A 137 -0.40 17.20 -8.77
C GLN A 137 0.64 17.39 -9.89
N LEU A 138 1.92 17.42 -9.56
CA LEU A 138 3.03 17.41 -10.53
C LEU A 138 3.10 16.09 -11.30
N ARG A 139 2.94 14.94 -10.62
CA ARG A 139 2.92 13.61 -11.27
C ARG A 139 1.70 13.41 -12.16
N ALA A 140 0.54 13.90 -11.73
CA ALA A 140 -0.69 13.86 -12.52
C ALA A 140 -0.64 14.79 -13.76
N GLY A 141 0.35 15.69 -13.84
CA GLY A 141 0.45 16.71 -14.88
C GLY A 141 -0.62 17.80 -14.77
N ALA A 142 -1.33 17.86 -13.64
CA ALA A 142 -2.26 18.94 -13.35
C ALA A 142 -1.49 20.27 -13.20
N TYR A 143 -0.32 20.20 -12.56
CA TYR A 143 0.64 21.28 -12.42
C TYR A 143 1.88 21.05 -13.26
N LEU A 144 2.38 22.13 -13.84
CA LEU A 144 3.59 22.22 -14.61
C LEU A 144 4.48 23.30 -13.99
N LEU A 145 5.79 23.12 -14.12
CA LEU A 145 6.75 24.14 -13.72
C LEU A 145 6.91 25.11 -14.88
N GLU A 146 7.04 26.39 -14.60
CA GLU A 146 7.40 27.38 -15.59
C GLU A 146 8.71 28.04 -15.19
N LYS A 147 9.70 27.93 -16.09
CA LYS A 147 11.01 28.51 -15.94
C LYS A 147 11.01 29.92 -16.55
N PRO A 148 11.60 30.92 -15.85
CA PRO A 148 11.81 32.24 -16.43
C PRO A 148 12.91 32.19 -17.49
N ILE A 149 12.65 32.78 -18.64
CA ILE A 149 13.63 33.01 -19.71
C ILE A 149 13.70 34.52 -19.92
N PRO A 150 14.87 35.13 -19.68
CA PRO A 150 15.09 36.53 -20.01
C PRO A 150 14.87 36.73 -21.51
N ILE A 151 14.00 37.68 -21.86
CA ILE A 151 13.90 38.17 -23.24
C ILE A 151 15.01 39.23 -23.37
N ALA A 152 15.96 38.99 -24.27
CA ALA A 152 16.99 40.00 -24.56
C ALA A 152 16.31 41.29 -25.02
N SER A 153 16.44 42.36 -24.23
CA SER A 153 16.05 43.68 -24.68
C SER A 153 17.02 44.12 -25.77
N THR A 154 16.49 44.55 -26.92
CA THR A 154 17.32 45.13 -28.00
C THR A 154 17.80 46.53 -27.65
N ASP A 155 17.31 47.10 -26.55
CA ASP A 155 17.54 48.48 -26.13
C ASP A 155 18.56 48.51 -24.99
N PHE A 156 19.64 49.28 -25.16
CA PHE A 156 20.61 49.54 -24.11
C PHE A 156 19.93 50.28 -22.94
N GLY A 157 19.59 49.54 -21.88
CA GLY A 157 18.94 50.05 -20.67
C GLY A 157 17.45 49.68 -20.51
N GLY A 158 16.91 48.77 -21.33
CA GLY A 158 15.53 48.29 -21.19
C GLY A 158 15.36 47.26 -20.06
N ASP A 159 14.28 47.40 -19.29
CA ASP A 159 13.84 46.47 -18.23
C ASP A 159 13.80 45.02 -18.76
N GLU A 160 14.41 44.09 -18.02
CA GLU A 160 14.52 42.69 -18.44
C GLU A 160 13.15 42.02 -18.36
N SER A 161 12.41 42.06 -19.48
CA SER A 161 11.15 41.32 -19.60
C SER A 161 11.42 39.81 -19.59
N VAL A 162 10.66 39.07 -18.79
CA VAL A 162 10.81 37.61 -18.67
C VAL A 162 9.63 36.91 -19.34
N MET A 163 9.92 36.00 -20.27
CA MET A 163 8.91 35.03 -20.72
C MET A 163 8.99 33.75 -19.88
N TRP A 164 7.85 33.10 -19.69
CA TRP A 164 7.75 31.89 -18.90
C TRP A 164 7.56 30.69 -19.82
N GLN A 165 8.49 29.73 -19.74
CA GLN A 165 8.44 28.50 -20.52
C GLN A 165 8.09 27.32 -19.63
N LYS A 166 7.13 26.51 -20.07
CA LYS A 166 6.77 25.25 -19.40
C LYS A 166 7.95 24.27 -19.39
N ALA A 167 8.21 23.69 -18.23
CA ALA A 167 9.21 22.69 -17.95
C ALA A 167 8.55 21.51 -17.22
N SER A 168 8.89 20.28 -17.64
CA SER A 168 8.60 19.08 -16.84
C SER A 168 9.54 19.04 -15.64
N TRP A 169 9.04 18.55 -14.51
CA TRP A 169 9.85 18.34 -13.30
C TRP A 169 11.05 17.41 -13.57
N GLU A 170 10.93 16.48 -14.52
CA GLU A 170 12.01 15.56 -14.94
C GLU A 170 13.22 16.29 -15.54
N ASN A 171 13.01 17.48 -16.11
CA ASN A 171 14.03 18.24 -16.84
C ASN A 171 14.63 19.39 -16.01
N VAL A 172 14.24 19.55 -14.74
CA VAL A 172 14.72 20.63 -13.88
C VAL A 172 16.12 20.36 -13.35
N GLY A 173 16.54 19.10 -13.22
CA GLY A 173 17.89 18.72 -12.77
C GLY A 173 18.13 18.84 -11.26
N GLN A 174 17.48 19.79 -10.58
CA GLN A 174 17.45 19.91 -9.11
C GLN A 174 16.30 19.14 -8.45
N ILE A 175 15.43 18.50 -9.23
CA ILE A 175 14.37 17.62 -8.73
C ILE A 175 14.75 16.20 -9.10
N ILE A 176 14.75 15.31 -8.11
CA ILE A 176 14.98 13.88 -8.34
C ILE A 176 13.80 13.07 -7.81
N ASP A 177 13.45 12.03 -8.55
CA ASP A 177 12.44 11.06 -8.16
C ASP A 177 13.11 9.80 -7.61
N VAL A 178 13.09 9.64 -6.29
CA VAL A 178 13.73 8.53 -5.60
C VAL A 178 12.71 7.69 -4.85
N THR A 179 12.99 6.39 -4.76
CA THR A 179 12.27 5.52 -3.86
C THR A 179 12.54 5.91 -2.41
N ASP A 180 11.48 6.05 -1.60
CA ASP A 180 11.60 6.41 -0.20
C ASP A 180 12.14 5.22 0.61
N LYS A 181 13.44 5.28 0.97
CA LYS A 181 14.11 4.21 1.71
C LYS A 181 13.53 4.00 3.12
N THR A 182 12.93 5.02 3.71
CA THR A 182 12.37 4.92 5.07
C THR A 182 11.07 4.12 5.04
N ILE A 183 10.16 4.46 4.13
CA ILE A 183 8.90 3.73 3.90
C ILE A 183 9.18 2.28 3.50
N GLN A 184 10.21 2.04 2.67
CA GLN A 184 10.63 0.69 2.30
C GLN A 184 11.05 -0.16 3.50
N ALA A 185 11.89 0.39 4.37
CA ALA A 185 12.39 -0.33 5.54
C ALA A 185 11.27 -0.63 6.56
N GLU A 186 10.35 0.31 6.76
CA GLU A 186 9.18 0.11 7.63
C GLU A 186 8.24 -0.95 7.06
N ALA A 187 7.94 -0.90 5.76
CA ALA A 187 7.10 -1.87 5.08
C ALA A 187 7.70 -3.28 5.08
N GLU A 188 9.01 -3.41 4.90
CA GLU A 188 9.72 -4.69 5.01
C GLU A 188 9.59 -5.28 6.42
N SER A 189 9.83 -4.46 7.46
CA SER A 189 9.68 -4.89 8.85
C SER A 189 8.25 -5.33 9.18
N GLU A 190 7.24 -4.60 8.70
CA GLU A 190 5.85 -4.99 8.89
C GLU A 190 5.47 -6.27 8.14
N TYR A 191 5.93 -6.40 6.90
CA TYR A 191 5.68 -7.57 6.07
C TYR A 191 6.24 -8.83 6.73
N ASP A 192 7.50 -8.80 7.18
CA ASP A 192 8.14 -9.93 7.84
C ASP A 192 7.42 -10.35 9.12
N LYS A 193 7.01 -9.38 9.95
CA LYS A 193 6.23 -9.65 11.17
C LYS A 193 4.90 -10.32 10.86
N LYS A 194 4.14 -9.78 9.89
CA LYS A 194 2.82 -10.31 9.51
C LYS A 194 2.94 -11.67 8.85
N LEU A 195 3.93 -11.86 7.98
CA LEU A 195 4.22 -13.14 7.34
C LEU A 195 4.58 -14.20 8.37
N GLY A 196 5.47 -13.87 9.33
CA GLY A 196 5.83 -14.77 10.42
C GLY A 196 4.63 -15.18 11.28
N ALA A 197 3.74 -14.23 11.60
CA ALA A 197 2.52 -14.52 12.35
C ALA A 197 1.56 -15.43 11.57
N VAL A 198 1.34 -15.16 10.28
CA VAL A 198 0.48 -16.00 9.42
C VAL A 198 1.04 -17.40 9.27
N GLN A 199 2.35 -17.55 9.05
CA GLN A 199 3.01 -18.86 8.94
C GLN A 199 2.89 -19.67 10.23
N ALA A 200 3.02 -19.02 11.39
CA ALA A 200 2.84 -19.69 12.68
C ALA A 200 1.40 -20.18 12.88
N THR A 201 0.41 -19.36 12.52
CA THR A 201 -1.00 -19.76 12.60
C THR A 201 -1.34 -20.86 11.58
N ASP A 202 -0.89 -20.76 10.32
CA ASP A 202 -1.12 -21.79 9.31
C ASP A 202 -0.54 -23.14 9.74
N LYS A 203 0.67 -23.15 10.30
CA LYS A 203 1.29 -24.37 10.85
C LYS A 203 0.47 -24.99 11.98
N LYS A 204 -0.12 -24.17 12.86
CA LYS A 204 -1.01 -24.65 13.94
C LYS A 204 -2.29 -25.28 13.38
N LEU A 205 -2.90 -24.62 12.40
CA LEU A 205 -4.09 -25.11 11.71
C LEU A 205 -3.81 -26.41 10.95
N GLU A 206 -2.67 -26.50 10.27
CA GLU A 206 -2.25 -27.71 9.57
C GLU A 206 -2.05 -28.89 10.54
N MET A 207 -1.43 -28.66 11.71
CA MET A 207 -1.28 -29.70 12.74
C MET A 207 -2.64 -30.16 13.27
N ARG A 208 -3.58 -29.23 13.52
CA ARG A 208 -4.94 -29.59 13.98
C ARG A 208 -5.70 -30.38 12.92
N LEU A 209 -5.58 -30.00 11.65
CA LEU A 209 -6.19 -30.71 10.54
C LEU A 209 -5.66 -32.15 10.43
N LYS A 210 -4.34 -32.35 10.53
CA LYS A 210 -3.74 -33.69 10.59
C LYS A 210 -4.25 -34.51 11.78
N GLN A 211 -4.42 -33.89 12.94
CA GLN A 211 -4.97 -34.58 14.11
C GLN A 211 -6.42 -35.02 13.85
N LEU A 212 -7.26 -34.13 13.32
CA LEU A 212 -8.65 -34.44 12.97
C LEU A 212 -8.75 -35.56 11.93
N GLU A 213 -7.86 -35.61 10.95
CA GLU A 213 -7.80 -36.72 9.98
C GLU A 213 -7.48 -38.07 10.64
N VAL A 214 -6.57 -38.09 11.62
CA VAL A 214 -6.26 -39.31 12.39
C VAL A 214 -7.45 -39.73 13.25
N GLU A 215 -8.09 -38.79 13.95
CA GLU A 215 -9.30 -39.05 14.74
C GLU A 215 -10.45 -39.56 13.87
N HIS A 216 -10.64 -38.97 12.68
CA HIS A 216 -11.66 -39.36 11.72
C HIS A 216 -11.49 -40.81 11.25
N LYS A 217 -10.27 -41.21 10.87
CA LYS A 217 -9.95 -42.60 10.49
C LYS A 217 -10.17 -43.60 11.64
N ALA A 218 -9.84 -43.19 12.86
CA ALA A 218 -10.07 -44.01 14.05
C ALA A 218 -11.58 -44.20 14.30
N LEU A 219 -12.37 -43.12 14.23
CA LEU A 219 -13.83 -43.17 14.36
C LEU A 219 -14.48 -43.99 13.24
N GLU A 220 -14.03 -43.86 11.99
CA GLU A 220 -14.51 -44.66 10.86
C GLU A 220 -14.30 -46.16 11.11
N THR A 221 -13.09 -46.54 11.55
CA THR A 221 -12.79 -47.94 11.92
C THR A 221 -13.68 -48.43 13.06
N GLU A 222 -13.93 -47.57 14.06
CA GLU A 222 -14.78 -47.90 15.20
C GLU A 222 -16.25 -48.06 14.79
N ILE A 223 -16.77 -47.16 13.95
CA ILE A 223 -18.12 -47.22 13.38
C ILE A 223 -18.31 -48.53 12.61
N ASP A 224 -17.36 -48.90 11.76
CA ASP A 224 -17.41 -50.16 11.00
C ASP A 224 -17.43 -51.38 11.92
N SER A 225 -16.65 -51.35 13.00
CA SER A 225 -16.64 -52.44 13.99
C SER A 225 -17.97 -52.56 14.73
N VAL A 226 -18.57 -51.44 15.15
CA VAL A 226 -19.87 -51.41 15.85
C VAL A 226 -20.99 -51.84 14.91
N LYS A 227 -20.98 -51.34 13.67
CA LYS A 227 -21.96 -51.69 12.64
C LYS A 227 -22.00 -53.20 12.42
N LYS A 228 -20.84 -53.84 12.25
CA LYS A 228 -20.73 -55.31 12.12
C LYS A 228 -21.33 -56.06 13.32
N VAL A 229 -21.16 -55.55 14.54
CA VAL A 229 -21.74 -56.15 15.75
C VAL A 229 -23.25 -55.97 15.80
N VAL A 230 -23.75 -54.79 15.46
CA VAL A 230 -25.20 -54.51 15.37
C VAL A 230 -25.85 -55.42 14.31
N ASP A 231 -25.27 -55.52 13.13
CA ASP A 231 -25.77 -56.36 12.03
C ASP A 231 -25.87 -57.84 12.45
N LYS A 232 -24.82 -58.38 13.10
CA LYS A 232 -24.84 -59.76 13.63
C LYS A 232 -25.93 -59.98 14.68
N ASN A 233 -26.16 -59.00 15.55
CA ASN A 233 -27.19 -59.09 16.60
C ASN A 233 -28.61 -59.04 16.00
N VAL A 234 -28.81 -58.24 14.95
CA VAL A 234 -30.07 -58.19 14.19
C VAL A 234 -30.31 -59.53 13.50
N GLU A 235 -29.32 -60.07 12.80
CA GLU A 235 -29.43 -61.36 12.10
C GLU A 235 -29.70 -62.51 13.07
N GLY A 236 -28.98 -62.55 14.20
CA GLY A 236 -29.21 -63.52 15.26
C GLY A 236 -30.63 -63.44 15.84
N SER A 237 -31.09 -62.23 16.18
CA SER A 237 -32.46 -62.03 16.64
C SER A 237 -33.47 -62.51 15.61
N PHE A 238 -33.31 -62.14 14.33
CA PHE A 238 -34.21 -62.55 13.25
C PHE A 238 -34.29 -64.08 13.13
N LYS A 239 -33.16 -64.79 13.12
CA LYS A 239 -33.12 -66.26 13.09
C LYS A 239 -33.82 -66.91 14.28
N THR A 240 -33.73 -66.28 15.46
CA THR A 240 -34.35 -66.81 16.68
C THR A 240 -35.87 -66.60 16.70
N PHE A 241 -36.36 -65.55 16.04
CA PHE A 241 -37.80 -65.26 15.94
C PHE A 241 -38.47 -65.83 14.69
N SER A 242 -37.70 -66.29 13.70
CA SER A 242 -38.20 -66.96 12.49
C SER A 242 -38.25 -68.49 12.58
N ALA A 243 -37.81 -69.06 13.71
CA ALA A 243 -37.85 -70.49 14.03
C ALA A 243 -38.95 -70.76 15.07
#